data_AF-A0A7W1UPQ2-F1
#
_entry.id   AF-A0A7W1UPQ2-F1
#
_cell.length_a   1.000
_cell.length_b   1.000
_cell.length_c   1.000
_cell.angle_alpha   90.00
_cell.angle_beta   90.00
_cell.angle_gamma   90.00
#
_symmetry.space_group_name_H-M   'P 1'
#
loop_
_entity.id
_entity.type
_entity.pdbx_description
1 polymer ?
#
loop_
_entity_poly.entity_id
_entity_poly.type
_entity_poly.pdbx_seq_one_letter_code
_entity_poly.pdbx_strand_id
1 'polypeptide(L)'
;DKDDGCPDEPGTPEFNGCPDRDGDKIIDKQDACPDNPGIAEFNGCPDKDGDKIMDKEDDCPDEPGLPAFKGCPDRDNDGVMDKMDECPDKPGPASNNGCPVIKLTLIDSKGNSLRSAIQGKDGSFNFDDLPADEFVLFNLDGENTEVFTEVKVMVGGIAKKALRDAKDKYFRFIVLKPADNTLKQEDNKDVAIKLNKEEAEILKKAFDNLEFAVAKDIIKPESLTSLDELAALMLKKPNWKLKISGHTDNQGDKAKNLKLSEKRAKAVQKYLVSKGVAADRFKTEWFGSKKPIADNKTESGRQKNRRVEMLIIE
;
A
#
# COMPACT_ATOMS: atom_id res chain seq x y z
N ASP A 1 31.59 -70.15 18.94
CA ASP A 1 31.84 -71.12 17.86
C ASP A 1 33.10 -70.69 17.09
N LYS A 2 33.77 -71.55 16.31
CA LYS A 2 34.95 -71.09 15.53
C LYS A 2 34.59 -70.18 14.35
N ASP A 3 33.33 -70.25 13.93
CA ASP A 3 32.81 -69.58 12.74
C ASP A 3 31.81 -68.45 13.10
N ASP A 4 31.69 -68.11 14.39
CA ASP A 4 30.78 -67.09 14.91
C ASP A 4 31.50 -65.74 15.08
N GLY A 5 31.02 -64.71 14.39
CA GLY A 5 31.54 -63.36 14.43
C GLY A 5 31.24 -62.59 15.73
N CYS A 6 30.26 -63.05 16.50
CA CYS A 6 29.87 -62.46 17.77
C CYS A 6 29.63 -63.53 18.86
N PRO A 7 30.67 -64.27 19.31
CA PRO A 7 30.51 -65.45 20.17
C PRO A 7 29.80 -65.25 21.51
N ASP A 8 29.72 -64.01 21.98
CA ASP A 8 29.15 -63.62 23.28
C ASP A 8 27.74 -63.00 23.15
N GLU A 9 27.22 -62.82 21.94
CA GLU A 9 25.92 -62.19 21.66
C GLU A 9 25.08 -63.05 20.70
N PRO A 10 23.79 -63.33 20.98
CA PRO A 10 22.98 -64.16 20.09
C PRO A 10 22.62 -63.40 18.80
N GLY A 11 22.94 -63.99 17.65
CA GLY A 11 22.63 -63.41 16.33
C GLY A 11 22.16 -64.41 15.28
N THR A 12 22.04 -63.95 14.04
CA THR A 12 21.51 -64.75 12.94
C THR A 12 22.63 -65.34 12.05
N PRO A 13 22.40 -66.46 11.36
CA PRO A 13 23.36 -66.99 10.39
C PRO A 13 23.65 -66.03 9.22
N GLU A 14 22.70 -65.16 8.86
CA GLU A 14 22.86 -64.15 7.80
C GLU A 14 24.03 -63.20 8.09
N PHE A 15 24.25 -62.90 9.37
CA PHE A 15 25.32 -62.03 9.86
C PHE A 15 26.41 -62.79 10.63
N ASN A 16 26.66 -64.06 10.26
CA ASN A 16 27.66 -64.93 10.90
C ASN A 16 27.55 -64.99 12.43
N GLY A 17 26.33 -65.04 12.98
CA GLY A 17 26.10 -65.12 14.42
C GLY A 17 26.01 -63.79 15.16
N CYS A 18 26.14 -62.65 14.47
CA CYS A 18 25.98 -61.32 15.07
C CYS A 18 24.51 -60.83 15.10
N PRO A 19 24.10 -60.10 16.16
CA PRO A 19 22.78 -59.48 16.24
C PRO A 19 22.63 -58.30 15.27
N ASP A 20 21.39 -58.10 14.83
CA ASP A 20 20.85 -56.95 14.10
C ASP A 20 19.46 -56.71 14.72
N ARG A 21 19.39 -55.81 15.71
CA ARG A 21 18.24 -55.64 16.60
C ARG A 21 17.04 -54.97 15.94
N ASP A 22 17.28 -54.04 15.02
CA ASP A 22 16.24 -53.27 14.37
C ASP A 22 15.94 -53.73 12.93
N GLY A 23 16.78 -54.58 12.37
CA GLY A 23 16.53 -55.30 11.12
C GLY A 23 16.86 -54.47 9.87
N ASP A 24 17.73 -53.47 9.98
CA ASP A 24 18.14 -52.61 8.87
C ASP A 24 19.27 -53.21 8.00
N LYS A 25 19.77 -54.39 8.41
CA LYS A 25 20.86 -55.17 7.79
C LYS A 25 22.27 -54.67 8.10
N ILE A 26 22.42 -53.90 9.17
CA ILE A 26 23.70 -53.47 9.73
C ILE A 26 23.79 -54.08 11.14
N ILE A 27 24.84 -54.86 11.39
CA ILE A 27 24.96 -55.54 12.68
C ILE A 27 25.13 -54.53 13.81
N ASP A 28 24.62 -54.82 15.00
CA ASP A 28 24.63 -53.90 16.17
C ASP A 28 26.01 -53.31 16.48
N LYS A 29 27.09 -54.04 16.19
CA LYS A 29 28.49 -53.59 16.41
C LYS A 29 28.98 -52.56 15.39
N GLN A 30 28.35 -52.49 14.22
CA GLN A 30 28.65 -51.57 13.13
C GLN A 30 27.57 -50.49 12.98
N ASP A 31 26.46 -50.66 13.69
CA ASP A 31 25.32 -49.75 13.71
C ASP A 31 25.48 -48.67 14.79
N ALA A 32 25.36 -47.41 14.38
CA ALA A 32 25.38 -46.23 15.25
C ALA A 32 24.03 -45.97 15.95
N CYS A 33 22.95 -46.57 15.45
CA CYS A 33 21.59 -46.48 15.96
C CYS A 33 20.90 -47.87 16.10
N PRO A 34 21.44 -48.84 16.89
CA PRO A 34 21.05 -50.27 16.87
C PRO A 34 19.61 -50.65 17.25
N ASP A 35 18.76 -49.66 17.53
CA ASP A 35 17.36 -49.85 17.94
C ASP A 35 16.38 -49.08 17.02
N ASN A 36 16.87 -48.38 15.99
CA ASN A 36 16.05 -47.59 15.07
C ASN A 36 16.54 -47.81 13.62
N PRO A 37 15.76 -48.49 12.77
CA PRO A 37 16.24 -48.90 11.46
C PRO A 37 16.72 -47.72 10.61
N GLY A 38 17.92 -47.82 10.04
CA GLY A 38 18.50 -46.75 9.25
C GLY A 38 19.08 -47.20 7.90
N ILE A 39 19.97 -46.36 7.38
CA ILE A 39 20.64 -46.60 6.10
C ILE A 39 22.16 -46.72 6.28
N ALA A 40 22.79 -47.49 5.39
CA ALA A 40 24.23 -47.70 5.42
C ALA A 40 25.05 -46.40 5.27
N GLU A 41 24.51 -45.38 4.59
CA GLU A 41 25.16 -44.07 4.45
C GLU A 41 25.39 -43.39 5.81
N PHE A 42 24.50 -43.61 6.78
CA PHE A 42 24.58 -43.08 8.15
C PHE A 42 24.90 -44.14 9.20
N ASN A 43 25.58 -45.23 8.80
CA ASN A 43 25.94 -46.35 9.66
C ASN A 43 24.75 -46.87 10.48
N GLY A 44 23.59 -47.07 9.85
CA GLY A 44 22.39 -47.62 10.49
C GLY A 44 21.51 -46.61 11.22
N CYS A 45 21.81 -45.32 11.10
CA CYS A 45 20.90 -44.29 11.61
C CYS A 45 19.80 -43.90 10.61
N PRO A 46 18.58 -43.58 11.11
CA PRO A 46 17.46 -43.11 10.29
C PRO A 46 17.72 -41.78 9.56
N ASP A 47 17.15 -41.67 8.36
CA ASP A 47 16.94 -40.46 7.56
C ASP A 47 15.54 -40.60 6.93
N LYS A 48 14.55 -40.03 7.61
CA LYS A 48 13.13 -40.32 7.37
C LYS A 48 12.57 -39.61 6.15
N ASP A 49 13.05 -38.42 5.84
CA ASP A 49 12.60 -37.64 4.69
C ASP A 49 13.54 -37.77 3.46
N GLY A 50 14.73 -38.34 3.65
CA GLY A 50 15.64 -38.71 2.58
C GLY A 50 16.45 -37.53 2.03
N ASP A 51 16.62 -36.47 2.81
CA ASP A 51 17.37 -35.28 2.40
C ASP A 51 18.89 -35.40 2.57
N LYS A 52 19.34 -36.54 3.12
CA LYS A 52 20.73 -36.90 3.43
C LYS A 52 21.28 -36.21 4.67
N ILE A 53 20.43 -35.93 5.64
CA ILE A 53 20.79 -35.51 6.99
C ILE A 53 20.12 -36.49 7.94
N MET A 54 20.89 -37.08 8.85
CA MET A 54 20.34 -38.06 9.79
C MET A 54 19.30 -37.38 10.70
N ASP A 55 18.21 -38.08 11.05
CA ASP A 55 17.08 -37.52 11.84
C ASP A 55 17.53 -36.82 13.15
N LYS A 56 18.65 -37.25 13.72
CA LYS A 56 19.21 -36.68 14.95
C LYS A 56 19.93 -35.35 14.75
N GLU A 57 20.43 -35.09 13.54
CA GLU A 57 21.10 -33.85 13.13
C GLU A 57 20.20 -32.94 12.29
N ASP A 58 19.00 -33.42 11.96
CA ASP A 58 17.96 -32.72 11.22
C ASP A 58 17.01 -31.93 12.17
N ASP A 59 16.85 -30.64 11.91
CA ASP A 59 15.93 -29.77 12.65
C ASP A 59 14.47 -29.92 12.14
N CYS A 60 14.27 -30.56 10.99
CA CYS A 60 13.01 -30.85 10.30
C CYS A 60 12.91 -32.30 9.76
N PRO A 61 13.00 -33.36 10.59
CA PRO A 61 13.17 -34.77 10.14
C PRO A 61 12.02 -35.40 9.32
N ASP A 62 10.97 -34.64 9.01
CA ASP A 62 9.77 -35.09 8.31
C ASP A 62 9.61 -34.36 6.95
N GLU A 63 10.45 -33.38 6.64
CA GLU A 63 10.30 -32.48 5.50
C GLU A 63 11.67 -32.23 4.86
N PRO A 64 11.93 -32.75 3.63
CA PRO A 64 13.27 -32.71 3.06
C PRO A 64 13.79 -31.28 2.91
N GLY A 65 15.01 -31.03 3.37
CA GLY A 65 15.60 -29.70 3.33
C GLY A 65 17.04 -29.64 2.84
N LEU A 66 17.67 -28.53 3.16
CA LEU A 66 19.03 -28.23 2.74
C LEU A 66 20.00 -28.36 3.91
N PRO A 67 21.23 -28.86 3.70
CA PRO A 67 22.27 -28.88 4.74
C PRO A 67 22.59 -27.49 5.32
N ALA A 68 22.42 -26.43 4.52
CA ALA A 68 22.59 -25.04 4.98
C ALA A 68 21.60 -24.65 6.09
N PHE A 69 20.44 -25.31 6.15
CA PHE A 69 19.36 -25.09 7.10
C PHE A 69 19.12 -26.30 8.01
N LYS A 70 20.11 -27.19 8.13
CA LYS A 70 20.03 -28.41 8.95
C LYS A 70 18.78 -29.26 8.65
N GLY A 71 18.54 -29.49 7.37
CA GLY A 71 17.44 -30.34 6.90
C GLY A 71 16.08 -29.68 6.86
N CYS A 72 16.00 -28.38 7.15
CA CYS A 72 14.76 -27.65 6.94
C CYS A 72 14.60 -27.12 5.49
N PRO A 73 13.36 -27.08 4.97
CA PRO A 73 13.07 -26.59 3.62
C PRO A 73 13.19 -25.06 3.49
N ASP A 74 13.49 -24.63 2.26
CA ASP A 74 13.45 -23.26 1.74
C ASP A 74 12.85 -23.35 0.32
N ARG A 75 11.52 -23.28 0.24
CA ARG A 75 10.75 -23.63 -0.97
C ARG A 75 10.98 -22.66 -2.12
N ASP A 76 11.19 -21.38 -1.83
CA ASP A 76 11.39 -20.35 -2.85
C ASP A 76 12.86 -19.98 -3.09
N ASN A 77 13.77 -20.56 -2.30
CA ASN A 77 15.23 -20.44 -2.40
C ASN A 77 15.71 -18.99 -2.21
N ASP A 78 15.06 -18.24 -1.33
CA ASP A 78 15.44 -16.86 -1.03
C ASP A 78 16.51 -16.73 0.08
N GLY A 79 16.83 -17.86 0.73
CA GLY A 79 17.80 -17.95 1.81
C GLY A 79 17.19 -17.83 3.22
N VAL A 80 15.87 -17.77 3.34
CA VAL A 80 15.10 -17.80 4.59
C VAL A 80 14.33 -19.12 4.65
N MET A 81 14.61 -19.94 5.65
CA MET A 81 13.88 -21.20 5.83
C MET A 81 12.36 -20.97 5.97
N ASP A 82 11.55 -21.88 5.42
CA ASP A 82 10.08 -21.78 5.39
C ASP A 82 9.45 -21.43 6.74
N LYS A 83 10.00 -21.98 7.83
CA LYS A 83 9.52 -21.76 9.20
C LYS A 83 9.75 -20.34 9.71
N MET A 84 10.70 -19.62 9.12
CA MET A 84 11.06 -18.23 9.41
C MET A 84 10.60 -17.26 8.31
N ASP A 85 10.02 -17.78 7.23
CA ASP A 85 9.53 -17.01 6.10
C ASP A 85 8.01 -16.76 6.23
N GLU A 86 7.63 -15.48 6.16
CA GLU A 86 6.21 -15.08 6.14
C GLU A 86 5.54 -15.35 4.78
N CYS A 87 6.33 -15.55 3.72
CA CYS A 87 5.94 -15.79 2.35
C CYS A 87 6.66 -16.99 1.68
N PRO A 88 6.59 -18.23 2.21
CA PRO A 88 7.47 -19.37 1.84
C PRO A 88 7.48 -19.84 0.37
N ASP A 89 6.63 -19.27 -0.48
CA ASP A 89 6.50 -19.64 -1.89
C ASP A 89 6.88 -18.46 -2.82
N LYS A 90 7.47 -17.38 -2.29
CA LYS A 90 7.72 -16.13 -3.01
C LYS A 90 9.00 -15.45 -2.51
N PRO A 91 10.06 -15.42 -3.33
CA PRO A 91 11.35 -14.98 -2.85
C PRO A 91 11.37 -13.54 -2.33
N GLY A 92 11.95 -13.35 -1.15
CA GLY A 92 12.19 -12.05 -0.54
C GLY A 92 13.53 -11.97 0.18
N PRO A 93 13.86 -10.80 0.77
CA PRO A 93 15.03 -10.68 1.61
C PRO A 93 14.70 -11.04 3.06
N ALA A 94 15.66 -11.61 3.78
CA ALA A 94 15.59 -11.82 5.23
C ALA A 94 15.26 -10.53 6.02
N SER A 95 15.63 -9.35 5.51
CA SER A 95 15.29 -8.06 6.12
C SER A 95 13.78 -7.75 6.11
N ASN A 96 13.01 -8.47 5.30
CA ASN A 96 11.56 -8.40 5.22
C ASN A 96 10.90 -9.77 5.48
N ASN A 97 11.52 -10.59 6.34
CA ASN A 97 11.00 -11.90 6.76
C ASN A 97 10.66 -12.82 5.58
N GLY A 98 11.52 -12.86 4.55
CA GLY A 98 11.35 -13.69 3.34
C GLY A 98 10.27 -13.20 2.37
N CYS A 99 9.55 -12.12 2.69
CA CYS A 99 8.54 -11.60 1.79
C CYS A 99 9.09 -10.63 0.73
N PRO A 100 8.56 -10.64 -0.52
CA PRO A 100 8.92 -9.68 -1.55
C PRO A 100 8.77 -8.23 -1.09
N VAL A 101 9.73 -7.38 -1.46
CA VAL A 101 9.70 -5.96 -1.14
C VAL A 101 9.21 -5.12 -2.30
N ILE A 102 8.44 -4.07 -1.99
CA ILE A 102 8.16 -3.00 -2.94
C ILE A 102 9.25 -1.93 -2.82
N LYS A 103 9.88 -1.58 -3.94
CA LYS A 103 10.99 -0.63 -4.01
C LYS A 103 10.64 0.56 -4.88
N LEU A 104 10.76 1.76 -4.33
CA LEU A 104 10.62 3.01 -5.07
C LEU A 104 12.01 3.56 -5.39
N THR A 105 12.33 3.70 -6.67
CA THR A 105 13.63 4.18 -7.17
C THR A 105 13.49 5.57 -7.77
N LEU A 106 14.20 6.55 -7.20
CA LEU A 106 14.39 7.88 -7.78
C LEU A 106 15.26 7.77 -9.02
N ILE A 107 14.82 8.32 -10.15
CA ILE A 107 15.53 8.28 -11.43
C ILE A 107 15.73 9.70 -12.00
N ASP A 108 16.76 9.86 -12.85
CA ASP A 108 16.98 11.10 -13.61
C ASP A 108 16.11 11.17 -14.89
N SER A 109 16.20 12.28 -15.62
CA SER A 109 15.45 12.49 -16.87
C SER A 109 15.86 11.55 -18.02
N LYS A 110 16.96 10.81 -17.86
CA LYS A 110 17.44 9.79 -18.81
C LYS A 110 17.08 8.37 -18.35
N GLY A 111 16.42 8.22 -17.20
CA GLY A 111 16.03 6.94 -16.61
C GLY A 111 17.12 6.27 -15.77
N ASN A 112 18.23 6.95 -15.47
CA ASN A 112 19.27 6.38 -14.61
C ASN A 112 18.84 6.38 -13.15
N SER A 113 19.09 5.28 -12.45
CA SER A 113 18.80 5.15 -11.01
C SER A 113 19.72 6.05 -10.19
N LEU A 114 19.14 6.89 -9.34
CA LEU A 114 19.86 7.77 -8.42
C LEU A 114 19.91 7.17 -7.02
N ARG A 115 18.75 6.87 -6.43
CA ARG A 115 18.58 6.33 -5.07
C ARG A 115 17.31 5.50 -4.99
N SER A 116 17.19 4.64 -3.99
CA SER A 116 15.98 3.84 -3.79
C SER A 116 15.60 3.74 -2.32
N ALA A 117 14.31 3.53 -2.07
CA ALA A 117 13.74 3.23 -0.77
C ALA A 117 12.86 1.98 -0.85
N ILE A 118 12.92 1.15 0.19
CA ILE A 118 12.01 0.02 0.37
C ILE A 118 10.78 0.52 1.13
N GLN A 119 9.61 -0.04 0.81
CA GLN A 119 8.37 0.29 1.51
C GLN A 119 8.47 -0.13 2.99
N GLY A 120 8.24 0.82 3.89
CA GLY A 120 8.12 0.55 5.32
C GLY A 120 6.79 -0.11 5.68
N LYS A 121 6.68 -0.61 6.92
CA LYS A 121 5.44 -1.23 7.44
C LYS A 121 4.21 -0.32 7.40
N ASP A 122 4.40 1.00 7.38
CA ASP A 122 3.32 2.00 7.26
C ASP A 122 2.95 2.33 5.80
N GLY A 123 3.50 1.59 4.85
CA GLY A 123 3.31 1.76 3.42
C GLY A 123 4.11 2.91 2.79
N SER A 124 4.99 3.57 3.55
CA SER A 124 5.74 4.75 3.08
C SER A 124 7.14 4.42 2.56
N PHE A 125 7.68 5.30 1.72
CA PHE A 125 9.04 5.22 1.16
C PHE A 125 9.89 6.37 1.70
N ASN A 126 10.92 6.07 2.49
CA ASN A 126 11.73 7.08 3.17
C ASN A 126 12.96 7.48 2.33
N PHE A 127 13.12 8.78 2.07
CA PHE A 127 14.31 9.38 1.50
C PHE A 127 14.86 10.45 2.45
N ASP A 128 16.18 10.55 2.57
CA ASP A 128 16.80 11.61 3.40
C ASP A 128 16.55 13.00 2.81
N ASP A 129 16.77 13.12 1.50
CA ASP A 129 16.59 14.31 0.70
C ASP A 129 16.10 13.95 -0.72
N LEU A 130 15.46 14.91 -1.39
CA LEU A 130 15.14 14.84 -2.81
C LEU A 130 15.81 16.01 -3.54
N PRO A 131 16.17 15.84 -4.83
CA PRO A 131 16.65 16.94 -5.67
C PRO A 131 15.71 18.14 -5.63
N ALA A 132 16.27 19.35 -5.68
CA ALA A 132 15.53 20.62 -5.61
C ALA A 132 14.75 20.97 -6.89
N ASP A 133 14.73 20.07 -7.87
CA ASP A 133 14.08 20.27 -9.18
C ASP A 133 12.56 20.37 -9.06
N GLU A 134 11.92 21.03 -10.03
CA GLU A 134 10.47 21.27 -10.04
C GLU A 134 9.64 19.97 -10.09
N PHE A 135 10.23 18.88 -10.59
CA PHE A 135 9.66 17.55 -10.59
C PHE A 135 10.76 16.50 -10.39
N VAL A 136 10.46 15.44 -9.63
CA VAL A 136 11.33 14.25 -9.57
C VAL A 136 10.56 13.01 -10.05
N LEU A 137 11.30 12.11 -10.71
CA LEU A 137 10.76 10.89 -11.30
C LEU A 137 11.09 9.70 -10.42
N PHE A 138 10.10 8.83 -10.22
CA PHE A 138 10.25 7.59 -9.51
C PHE A 138 9.76 6.42 -10.36
N ASN A 139 10.48 5.31 -10.28
CA ASN A 139 10.05 4.01 -10.76
C ASN A 139 9.65 3.13 -9.56
N LEU A 140 8.56 2.39 -9.67
CA LEU A 140 8.08 1.49 -8.61
C LEU A 140 8.25 0.05 -9.08
N ASP A 141 9.13 -0.68 -8.40
CA ASP A 141 9.48 -2.06 -8.67
C ASP A 141 8.93 -2.96 -7.56
N GLY A 142 8.43 -4.15 -7.92
CA GLY A 142 7.83 -5.12 -6.99
C GLY A 142 6.61 -5.81 -7.58
N GLU A 143 6.04 -6.75 -6.82
CA GLU A 143 4.81 -7.43 -7.25
C GLU A 143 3.59 -6.51 -7.21
N ASN A 144 2.69 -6.67 -8.20
CA ASN A 144 1.41 -5.97 -8.27
C ASN A 144 1.49 -4.44 -8.18
N THR A 145 2.64 -3.84 -8.49
CA THR A 145 2.84 -2.37 -8.45
C THR A 145 1.91 -1.62 -9.42
N GLU A 146 1.35 -2.33 -10.38
CA GLU A 146 0.42 -1.82 -11.39
C GLU A 146 -0.88 -1.23 -10.77
N VAL A 147 -1.26 -1.64 -9.55
CA VAL A 147 -2.47 -1.15 -8.87
C VAL A 147 -2.25 0.19 -8.15
N PHE A 148 -1.00 0.60 -7.97
CA PHE A 148 -0.68 1.83 -7.26
C PHE A 148 -0.88 3.04 -8.18
N THR A 149 -1.72 3.98 -7.75
CA THR A 149 -1.94 5.27 -8.42
C THR A 149 -1.26 6.42 -7.69
N GLU A 150 -0.98 6.24 -6.40
CA GLU A 150 -0.19 7.15 -5.57
C GLU A 150 0.70 6.36 -4.60
N VAL A 151 1.84 6.93 -4.22
CA VAL A 151 2.70 6.41 -3.15
C VAL A 151 3.04 7.50 -2.14
N LYS A 152 3.15 7.10 -0.87
CA LYS A 152 3.53 7.97 0.25
C LYS A 152 5.06 8.01 0.34
N VAL A 153 5.65 9.18 0.10
CA VAL A 153 7.10 9.40 0.17
C VAL A 153 7.41 10.27 1.38
N MET A 154 8.25 9.82 2.29
CA MET A 154 8.72 10.61 3.42
C MET A 154 10.06 11.24 3.05
N VAL A 155 10.21 12.55 3.29
CA VAL A 155 11.49 13.26 3.07
C VAL A 155 11.82 14.08 4.31
N GLY A 156 12.92 13.75 4.98
CA GLY A 156 13.28 14.40 6.25
C GLY A 156 12.16 14.35 7.30
N GLY A 157 11.42 13.24 7.36
CA GLY A 157 10.28 13.04 8.27
C GLY A 157 8.95 13.68 7.83
N ILE A 158 8.92 14.38 6.69
CA ILE A 158 7.71 15.00 6.15
C ILE A 158 7.07 14.06 5.12
N ALA A 159 5.81 13.69 5.35
CA ALA A 159 5.03 12.91 4.40
C ALA A 159 4.65 13.74 3.17
N LYS A 160 4.89 13.16 1.99
CA LYS A 160 4.58 13.73 0.69
C LYS A 160 3.95 12.66 -0.20
N LYS A 161 3.34 13.05 -1.32
CA LYS A 161 2.71 12.13 -2.28
C LYS A 161 3.38 12.19 -3.64
N ALA A 162 3.71 11.04 -4.23
CA ALA A 162 4.03 10.92 -5.65
C ALA A 162 2.85 10.25 -6.36
N LEU A 163 2.45 10.80 -7.51
CA LEU A 163 1.32 10.31 -8.30
C LEU A 163 1.82 9.58 -9.53
N ARG A 164 1.19 8.47 -9.89
CA ARG A 164 1.49 7.77 -11.15
C ARG A 164 0.94 8.60 -12.31
N ASP A 165 1.77 8.85 -13.32
CA ASP A 165 1.27 9.47 -14.55
C ASP A 165 0.37 8.48 -15.29
N ALA A 166 -0.71 8.97 -15.89
CA ALA A 166 -1.62 8.13 -16.66
C ALA A 166 -1.05 7.74 -18.04
N LYS A 167 0.01 8.42 -18.50
CA LYS A 167 0.62 8.23 -19.82
C LYS A 167 1.84 7.31 -19.81
N ASP A 168 2.47 7.11 -18.67
CA ASP A 168 3.60 6.20 -18.51
C ASP A 168 3.58 5.52 -17.13
N LYS A 169 4.45 4.51 -16.93
CA LYS A 169 4.46 3.74 -15.68
C LYS A 169 5.11 4.48 -14.50
N TYR A 170 5.64 5.69 -14.72
CA TYR A 170 6.45 6.41 -13.73
C TYR A 170 5.61 7.22 -12.76
N PHE A 171 6.05 7.25 -11.51
CA PHE A 171 5.53 8.13 -10.47
C PHE A 171 6.25 9.48 -10.56
N ARG A 172 5.50 10.57 -10.47
CA ARG A 172 6.04 11.92 -10.44
C ARG A 172 5.74 12.55 -9.09
N PHE A 173 6.76 13.19 -8.54
CA PHE A 173 6.62 14.04 -7.39
C PHE A 173 6.68 15.49 -7.86
N ILE A 174 5.62 16.26 -7.57
CA ILE A 174 5.59 17.68 -7.85
C ILE A 174 6.19 18.37 -6.62
N VAL A 175 7.36 19.00 -6.76
CA VAL A 175 7.89 19.86 -5.70
C VAL A 175 7.02 21.12 -5.65
N LEU A 176 6.04 21.10 -4.75
CA LEU A 176 5.22 22.26 -4.46
C LEU A 176 6.12 23.38 -3.90
N LYS A 177 5.89 24.63 -4.36
CA LYS A 177 6.67 25.80 -3.94
C LYS A 177 6.61 25.96 -2.40
N PRO A 178 7.59 26.63 -1.74
CA PRO A 178 7.57 26.82 -0.28
C PRO A 178 6.27 27.43 0.28
N ALA A 179 5.57 28.27 -0.51
CA ALA A 179 4.26 28.83 -0.14
C ALA A 179 3.11 27.79 -0.18
N ASP A 180 3.32 26.67 -0.88
CA ASP A 180 2.46 25.49 -0.98
C ASP A 180 2.95 24.34 -0.08
N ASN A 181 4.03 24.54 0.69
CA ASN A 181 4.62 23.59 1.64
C ASN A 181 4.52 24.11 3.10
N THR A 182 3.34 24.57 3.51
CA THR A 182 3.02 24.79 4.92
C THR A 182 2.06 23.70 5.39
N LEU A 183 2.60 22.63 5.96
CA LEU A 183 1.86 21.84 6.94
C LEU A 183 1.64 22.72 8.16
N LYS A 184 0.55 23.49 8.15
CA LYS A 184 -0.06 23.91 9.40
C LYS A 184 -0.68 22.68 10.02
N GLN A 185 -0.27 22.39 11.25
CA GLN A 185 -0.95 21.46 12.12
C GLN A 185 -2.34 22.04 12.43
N GLU A 186 -3.32 21.79 11.57
CA GLU A 186 -4.74 22.05 11.82
C GLU A 186 -5.56 20.85 11.28
N ASP A 187 -5.90 19.93 12.18
CA ASP A 187 -7.01 18.97 12.13
C ASP A 187 -7.36 18.32 10.77
N ASN A 188 -6.53 17.41 10.26
CA ASN A 188 -6.88 16.60 9.09
C ASN A 188 -7.72 15.36 9.50
N LYS A 189 -9.00 15.60 9.79
CA LYS A 189 -10.06 14.58 9.86
C LYS A 189 -10.88 14.49 8.56
N ASP A 190 -10.53 15.26 7.52
CA ASP A 190 -11.28 15.30 6.25
C ASP A 190 -10.91 14.09 5.35
N VAL A 191 -11.18 12.85 5.80
CA VAL A 191 -10.99 11.65 4.97
C VAL A 191 -12.11 11.60 3.94
N ALA A 192 -11.77 11.68 2.65
CA ALA A 192 -12.74 11.60 1.57
C ALA A 192 -13.43 10.23 1.55
N ILE A 193 -14.77 10.22 1.57
CA ILE A 193 -15.54 8.98 1.56
C ILE A 193 -15.59 8.43 0.13
N LYS A 194 -15.31 7.12 -0.03
CA LYS A 194 -15.49 6.41 -1.30
C LYS A 194 -16.98 6.30 -1.63
N LEU A 195 -17.42 7.02 -2.66
CA LEU A 195 -18.80 7.02 -3.15
C LEU A 195 -19.05 5.84 -4.08
N ASN A 196 -20.28 5.31 -4.06
CA ASN A 196 -20.73 4.44 -5.15
C ASN A 196 -21.08 5.26 -6.41
N LYS A 197 -21.36 4.57 -7.51
CA LYS A 197 -21.62 5.21 -8.80
C LYS A 197 -22.81 6.17 -8.78
N GLU A 198 -23.91 5.79 -8.12
CA GLU A 198 -25.13 6.62 -8.06
C GLU A 198 -24.91 7.87 -7.18
N GLU A 199 -24.24 7.70 -6.04
CA GLU A 199 -23.89 8.78 -5.12
C GLU A 199 -22.94 9.80 -5.78
N ALA A 200 -21.95 9.31 -6.53
CA ALA A 200 -21.01 10.14 -7.28
C ALA A 200 -21.73 10.93 -8.39
N GLU A 201 -22.70 10.33 -9.08
CA GLU A 201 -23.50 11.02 -10.10
C GLU A 201 -24.36 12.14 -9.51
N ILE A 202 -24.98 11.94 -8.34
CA ILE A 202 -25.75 12.99 -7.66
C ILE A 202 -24.85 14.18 -7.29
N LEU A 203 -23.69 13.90 -6.70
CA LEU A 203 -22.73 14.95 -6.31
C LEU A 203 -22.20 15.69 -7.55
N LYS A 204 -21.87 14.95 -8.61
CA LYS A 204 -21.40 15.52 -9.88
C LYS A 204 -22.47 16.40 -10.53
N LYS A 205 -23.73 15.96 -10.57
CA LYS A 205 -24.85 16.77 -11.09
C LYS A 205 -25.06 18.04 -10.28
N ALA A 206 -25.02 17.95 -8.94
CA ALA A 206 -25.13 19.11 -8.06
C ALA A 206 -24.01 20.11 -8.30
N PHE A 207 -22.79 19.64 -8.58
CA PHE A 207 -21.66 20.48 -8.96
C PHE A 207 -21.82 21.09 -10.37
N ASP A 208 -22.06 20.26 -11.38
CA ASP A 208 -22.09 20.67 -12.79
C ASP A 208 -23.21 21.68 -13.07
N ASN A 209 -24.35 21.56 -12.38
CA ASN A 209 -25.51 22.43 -12.56
C ASN A 209 -25.52 23.66 -11.64
N LEU A 210 -24.53 23.81 -10.75
CA LEU A 210 -24.51 24.92 -9.79
C LEU A 210 -24.09 26.23 -10.44
N GLU A 211 -25.04 27.15 -10.54
CA GLU A 211 -24.86 28.48 -11.09
C GLU A 211 -25.27 29.56 -10.11
N PHE A 212 -24.61 30.71 -10.21
CA PHE A 212 -24.90 31.91 -9.44
C PHE A 212 -25.28 33.07 -10.36
N ALA A 213 -26.14 33.96 -9.87
CA ALA A 213 -26.36 35.25 -10.51
C ALA A 213 -25.04 36.04 -10.61
N VAL A 214 -24.89 36.83 -11.69
CA VAL A 214 -23.67 37.58 -12.00
C VAL A 214 -23.26 38.46 -10.82
N ALA A 215 -22.00 38.34 -10.39
CA ALA A 215 -21.41 39.06 -9.26
C ALA A 215 -22.16 38.93 -7.92
N LYS A 216 -23.04 37.93 -7.78
CA LYS A 216 -23.82 37.66 -6.58
C LYS A 216 -23.59 36.24 -6.06
N ASP A 217 -24.07 36.01 -4.84
CA ASP A 217 -24.15 34.75 -4.11
C ASP A 217 -25.55 34.11 -4.17
N ILE A 218 -26.41 34.63 -5.06
CA ILE A 218 -27.74 34.09 -5.31
C ILE A 218 -27.61 32.87 -6.24
N ILE A 219 -27.93 31.69 -5.71
CA ILE A 219 -28.02 30.44 -6.49
C ILE A 219 -29.20 30.57 -7.46
N LYS A 220 -28.99 30.22 -8.74
CA LYS A 220 -30.06 30.32 -9.73
C LYS A 220 -31.09 29.18 -9.59
N PRO A 221 -32.36 29.40 -9.97
CA PRO A 221 -33.42 28.39 -9.89
C PRO A 221 -33.06 27.05 -10.57
N GLU A 222 -32.31 27.08 -11.67
CA GLU A 222 -31.94 25.90 -12.46
C GLU A 222 -31.02 24.94 -11.67
N SER A 223 -30.28 25.44 -10.68
CA SER A 223 -29.40 24.62 -9.83
C SER A 223 -30.14 23.92 -8.70
N LEU A 224 -31.33 24.38 -8.34
CA LEU A 224 -32.02 23.99 -7.11
C LEU A 224 -32.42 22.51 -7.10
N THR A 225 -32.87 21.98 -8.25
CA THR A 225 -33.25 20.56 -8.37
C THR A 225 -32.09 19.63 -8.03
N SER A 226 -30.90 19.90 -8.54
CA SER A 226 -29.71 19.07 -8.27
C SER A 226 -29.20 19.21 -6.83
N LEU A 227 -29.38 20.39 -6.22
CA LEU A 227 -29.06 20.60 -4.80
C LEU A 227 -30.09 19.91 -3.87
N ASP A 228 -31.35 19.80 -4.30
CA ASP A 228 -32.37 19.07 -3.57
C ASP A 228 -32.08 17.56 -3.55
N GLU A 229 -31.63 17.00 -4.68
CA GLU A 229 -31.15 15.61 -4.75
C GLU A 229 -29.95 15.37 -3.83
N LEU A 230 -28.98 16.29 -3.80
CA LEU A 230 -27.85 16.22 -2.89
C LEU A 230 -28.28 16.31 -1.42
N ALA A 231 -29.19 17.23 -1.08
CA ALA A 231 -29.71 17.34 0.28
C ALA A 231 -30.41 16.04 0.72
N ALA A 232 -31.24 15.46 -0.15
CA ALA A 232 -31.89 14.18 0.10
C ALA A 232 -30.88 13.05 0.31
N LEU A 233 -29.80 13.01 -0.47
CA LEU A 233 -28.72 12.03 -0.29
C LEU A 233 -28.00 12.24 1.05
N MET A 234 -27.68 13.47 1.43
CA MET A 234 -27.04 13.77 2.72
C MET A 234 -27.93 13.37 3.90
N LEU A 235 -29.24 13.55 3.81
CA LEU A 235 -30.19 13.11 4.83
C LEU A 235 -30.22 11.58 4.98
N LYS A 236 -30.08 10.82 3.87
CA LYS A 236 -29.95 9.35 3.90
C LYS A 236 -28.61 8.87 4.48
N LYS A 237 -27.60 9.74 4.53
CA LYS A 237 -26.23 9.42 4.97
C LYS A 237 -25.83 10.27 6.18
N PRO A 238 -26.35 10.00 7.39
CA PRO A 238 -26.23 10.90 8.54
C PRO A 238 -24.78 11.21 8.95
N ASN A 239 -23.84 10.29 8.72
CA ASN A 239 -22.43 10.45 9.11
C ASN A 239 -21.61 11.28 8.11
N TRP A 240 -22.15 11.59 6.93
CA TRP A 240 -21.38 12.34 5.93
C TRP A 240 -21.27 13.81 6.33
N LYS A 241 -20.10 14.40 6.15
CA LYS A 241 -19.95 15.86 6.12
C LYS A 241 -19.66 16.30 4.69
N LEU A 242 -20.10 17.51 4.35
CA LEU A 242 -19.86 18.10 3.04
C LEU A 242 -18.90 19.28 3.18
N LYS A 243 -17.74 19.15 2.56
CA LYS A 243 -16.80 20.24 2.36
C LYS A 243 -17.20 21.02 1.11
N ILE A 244 -17.38 22.33 1.23
CA ILE A 244 -17.82 23.23 0.18
C ILE A 244 -16.75 24.30 -0.03
N SER A 245 -16.15 24.33 -1.22
CA SER A 245 -15.04 25.24 -1.55
C SER A 245 -15.45 26.24 -2.63
N GLY A 246 -15.46 27.54 -2.30
CA GLY A 246 -15.83 28.59 -3.24
C GLY A 246 -14.65 29.11 -4.08
N HIS A 247 -14.88 29.31 -5.38
CA HIS A 247 -13.89 29.85 -6.34
C HIS A 247 -14.47 30.96 -7.22
N THR A 248 -13.60 31.84 -7.71
CA THR A 248 -13.91 32.87 -8.71
C THR A 248 -12.92 32.81 -9.86
N ASP A 249 -13.23 33.51 -10.96
CA ASP A 249 -12.22 33.85 -11.95
C ASP A 249 -11.28 34.96 -11.43
N ASN A 250 -10.32 35.36 -12.26
CA ASN A 250 -9.35 36.40 -11.94
C ASN A 250 -9.83 37.84 -12.24
N GLN A 251 -11.08 38.04 -12.67
CA GLN A 251 -11.57 39.37 -13.01
C GLN A 251 -11.96 40.15 -11.75
N GLY A 252 -11.71 41.46 -11.75
CA GLY A 252 -12.03 42.33 -10.63
C GLY A 252 -11.03 42.27 -9.48
N ASP A 253 -11.43 42.83 -8.34
CA ASP A 253 -10.57 42.98 -7.17
C ASP A 253 -10.41 41.65 -6.41
N LYS A 254 -9.17 41.32 -6.05
CA LYS A 254 -8.83 40.06 -5.36
C LYS A 254 -9.51 39.92 -4.01
N ALA A 255 -9.63 41.00 -3.23
CA ALA A 255 -10.28 40.97 -1.92
C ALA A 255 -11.81 40.82 -2.05
N LYS A 256 -12.42 41.46 -3.07
CA LYS A 256 -13.82 41.25 -3.42
C LYS A 256 -14.09 39.81 -3.87
N ASN A 257 -13.20 39.23 -4.67
CA ASN A 257 -13.30 37.84 -5.13
C ASN A 257 -13.22 36.84 -3.98
N LEU A 258 -12.32 37.06 -3.01
CA LEU A 258 -12.23 36.22 -1.82
C LEU A 258 -13.56 36.24 -1.02
N LYS A 259 -14.10 37.43 -0.78
CA LYS A 259 -15.41 37.60 -0.11
C LYS A 259 -16.56 36.99 -0.91
N LEU A 260 -16.54 37.11 -2.25
CA LEU A 260 -17.56 36.55 -3.11
C LEU A 260 -17.54 35.01 -3.06
N SER A 261 -16.36 34.39 -3.13
CA SER A 261 -16.24 32.93 -3.00
C SER A 261 -16.73 32.42 -1.64
N GLU A 262 -16.45 33.14 -0.56
CA GLU A 262 -16.96 32.81 0.79
C GLU A 262 -18.48 32.85 0.82
N LYS A 263 -19.08 33.94 0.32
CA LYS A 263 -20.54 34.10 0.28
C LYS A 263 -21.21 32.99 -0.54
N ARG A 264 -20.62 32.60 -1.66
CA ARG A 264 -21.14 31.50 -2.50
C ARG A 264 -21.10 30.15 -1.79
N ALA A 265 -19.98 29.81 -1.15
CA ALA A 265 -19.88 28.58 -0.36
C ALA A 265 -20.92 28.54 0.77
N LYS A 266 -21.06 29.67 1.49
CA LYS A 266 -22.08 29.82 2.54
C LYS A 266 -23.52 29.82 2.01
N ALA A 267 -23.75 30.30 0.79
CA ALA A 267 -25.07 30.25 0.17
C ALA A 267 -25.50 28.80 -0.12
N VAL A 268 -24.59 27.96 -0.60
CA VAL A 268 -24.85 26.51 -0.78
C VAL A 268 -25.11 25.84 0.57
N GLN A 269 -24.26 26.09 1.57
CA GLN A 269 -24.46 25.59 2.93
C GLN A 269 -25.85 25.99 3.45
N LYS A 270 -26.20 27.27 3.38
CA LYS A 270 -27.49 27.80 3.84
C LYS A 270 -28.67 27.15 3.11
N TYR A 271 -28.53 26.92 1.79
CA TYR A 271 -29.54 26.24 1.01
C TYR A 271 -29.76 24.80 1.49
N LEU A 272 -28.68 24.01 1.62
CA LEU A 272 -28.77 22.62 2.08
C LEU A 272 -29.28 22.51 3.53
N VAL A 273 -28.91 23.46 4.40
CA VAL A 273 -29.47 23.57 5.75
C VAL A 273 -30.97 23.86 5.71
N SER A 274 -31.42 24.73 4.80
CA SER A 274 -32.86 25.00 4.62
C SER A 274 -33.66 23.78 4.14
N LYS A 275 -32.99 22.78 3.56
CA LYS A 275 -33.55 21.49 3.15
C LYS A 275 -33.46 20.41 4.24
N GLY A 276 -32.95 20.76 5.41
CA GLY A 276 -32.94 19.91 6.61
C GLY A 276 -31.61 19.29 6.98
N VAL A 277 -30.52 19.53 6.23
CA VAL A 277 -29.20 19.00 6.59
C VAL A 277 -28.63 19.81 7.77
N ALA A 278 -28.15 19.14 8.82
CA ALA A 278 -27.64 19.82 10.02
C ALA A 278 -26.42 20.72 9.70
N ALA A 279 -26.35 21.90 10.32
CA ALA A 279 -25.38 22.95 9.98
C ALA A 279 -23.92 22.59 10.30
N ASP A 280 -23.71 21.71 11.28
CA ASP A 280 -22.42 21.15 11.71
C ASP A 280 -21.86 20.11 10.71
N ARG A 281 -22.68 19.63 9.77
CA ARG A 281 -22.26 18.71 8.70
C ARG A 281 -21.55 19.40 7.54
N PHE A 282 -21.17 20.66 7.68
CA PHE A 282 -20.56 21.43 6.61
C PHE A 282 -19.23 22.05 7.01
N LYS A 283 -18.26 21.94 6.12
CA LYS A 283 -16.99 22.66 6.20
C LYS A 283 -16.89 23.59 4.99
N THR A 284 -16.95 24.90 5.21
CA THR A 284 -16.86 25.87 4.11
C THR A 284 -15.45 26.44 3.99
N GLU A 285 -14.88 26.37 2.80
CA GLU A 285 -13.61 27.00 2.43
C GLU A 285 -13.81 27.93 1.23
N TRP A 286 -12.89 28.89 1.05
CA TRP A 286 -12.97 29.84 -0.05
C TRP A 286 -11.59 30.32 -0.47
N PHE A 287 -11.41 30.41 -1.78
CA PHE A 287 -10.09 30.66 -2.36
C PHE A 287 -10.05 31.88 -3.29
N GLY A 288 -11.19 32.50 -3.57
CA GLY A 288 -11.31 33.53 -4.62
C GLY A 288 -10.74 33.00 -5.93
N SER A 289 -9.84 33.77 -6.54
CA SER A 289 -9.19 33.43 -7.80
C SER A 289 -7.90 32.61 -7.66
N LYS A 290 -7.55 32.17 -6.44
CA LYS A 290 -6.22 31.58 -6.15
C LYS A 290 -6.04 30.14 -6.64
N LYS A 291 -7.13 29.42 -6.94
CA LYS A 291 -7.13 28.02 -7.38
C LYS A 291 -7.89 27.83 -8.70
N PRO A 292 -7.37 28.36 -9.83
CA PRO A 292 -7.99 28.17 -11.15
C PRO A 292 -7.80 26.73 -11.64
N ILE A 293 -8.80 26.20 -12.34
CA ILE A 293 -8.77 24.88 -13.01
C ILE A 293 -8.75 25.02 -14.54
N ALA A 294 -8.94 26.23 -15.04
CA ALA A 294 -8.88 26.55 -16.45
C ALA A 294 -8.20 27.90 -16.65
N ASP A 295 -7.78 28.16 -17.89
CA ASP A 295 -7.20 29.44 -18.27
C ASP A 295 -8.17 30.60 -17.99
N ASN A 296 -7.66 31.71 -17.49
CA ASN A 296 -8.47 32.90 -17.21
C ASN A 296 -8.51 33.89 -18.39
N LYS A 297 -7.76 33.66 -19.48
CA LYS A 297 -7.76 34.55 -20.65
C LYS A 297 -9.05 34.39 -21.46
N THR A 298 -9.62 33.20 -21.53
CA THR A 298 -10.89 32.93 -22.25
C THR A 298 -12.12 33.02 -21.34
N GLU A 299 -13.27 33.42 -21.90
CA GLU A 299 -14.53 33.44 -21.13
C GLU A 299 -14.95 32.04 -20.69
N SER A 300 -14.76 31.04 -21.55
CA SER A 300 -15.05 29.64 -21.23
C SER A 300 -14.22 29.15 -20.04
N GLY A 301 -12.93 29.49 -19.99
CA GLY A 301 -12.07 29.11 -18.87
C GLY A 301 -12.38 29.89 -17.59
N ARG A 302 -12.73 31.18 -17.68
CA ARG A 302 -13.24 31.95 -16.54
C ARG A 302 -14.54 31.36 -15.99
N GLN A 303 -15.46 30.92 -16.85
CA GLN A 303 -16.69 30.26 -16.42
C GLN A 303 -16.41 28.99 -15.60
N LYS A 304 -15.45 28.16 -16.03
CA LYS A 304 -14.99 26.98 -15.25
C LYS A 304 -14.36 27.36 -13.91
N ASN A 305 -13.71 28.52 -13.82
CA ASN A 305 -13.12 29.01 -12.56
C ASN A 305 -14.16 29.58 -11.58
N ARG A 306 -15.29 30.09 -12.07
CA ARG A 306 -16.43 30.55 -11.25
C ARG A 306 -17.28 29.36 -10.76
N ARG A 307 -16.71 28.52 -9.89
CA ARG A 307 -17.33 27.28 -9.41
C ARG A 307 -17.38 27.20 -7.88
N VAL A 308 -18.12 26.21 -7.38
CA VAL A 308 -18.04 25.76 -6.00
C VAL A 308 -17.74 24.26 -6.04
N GLU A 309 -16.64 23.82 -5.44
CA GLU A 309 -16.32 22.39 -5.33
C GLU A 309 -16.98 21.78 -4.10
N MET A 310 -17.31 20.50 -4.19
CA MET A 310 -17.98 19.75 -3.14
C MET A 310 -17.27 18.42 -2.92
N LEU A 311 -16.96 18.09 -1.67
CA LEU A 311 -16.31 16.84 -1.28
C LEU A 311 -17.01 16.25 -0.06
N ILE A 312 -17.34 14.96 -0.13
CA ILE A 312 -17.86 14.21 1.02
C ILE A 312 -16.68 13.74 1.88
N ILE A 313 -16.75 14.01 3.18
CA ILE A 313 -15.74 13.65 4.18
C ILE A 313 -16.37 12.97 5.40
N GLU A 314 -15.58 12.21 6.15
CA GLU A 314 -15.95 11.57 7.43
C GLU A 314 -16.22 12.56 8.59
#